data_AF-A0A2E4JRH2-F1
#
_entry.id   AF-A0A2E4JRH2-F1
#
_cell.length_a   1.000
_cell.length_b   1.000
_cell.length_c   1.000
_cell.angle_alpha   90.00
_cell.angle_beta   90.00
_cell.angle_gamma   90.00
#
_symmetry.space_group_name_H-M   'P 1'
#
loop_
_entity.id
_entity.type
_entity.pdbx_description
1 polymer ?
#
loop_
_entity_poly.entity_id
_entity_poly.type
_entity_poly.pdbx_seq_one_letter_code
_entity_poly.pdbx_strand_id
1 'polypeptide(L)'
;MSKDSPREEIERMIGKRVENMKGLYIVGAILSWVATAFGVWVGFTYYPWAYAMASGIFALIVLTVIIVFAFIFIWKTAMEKPVNP
;
A
#
# COMPACT_ATOMS: atom_id res chain seq x y z
N MET A 1 38.76 -14.42 5.76
CA MET A 1 38.19 -13.35 4.92
C MET A 1 37.50 -14.06 3.76
N SER A 2 36.22 -14.41 3.92
CA SER A 2 35.46 -15.08 2.86
C SER A 2 35.39 -14.12 1.68
N LYS A 3 35.67 -14.66 0.50
CA LYS A 3 35.67 -13.91 -0.76
C LYS A 3 34.22 -13.89 -1.24
N ASP A 4 33.37 -13.14 -0.53
CA ASP A 4 31.97 -12.98 -0.89
C ASP A 4 31.95 -12.46 -2.34
N SER A 5 31.21 -13.13 -3.22
CA SER A 5 31.20 -12.71 -4.62
C SER A 5 30.53 -11.34 -4.72
N PRO A 6 30.90 -10.47 -5.68
CA PRO A 6 30.23 -9.17 -5.87
C PRO A 6 28.69 -9.28 -5.95
N ARG A 7 28.17 -10.45 -6.33
CA ARG A 7 26.73 -10.74 -6.37
C ARG A 7 26.12 -10.90 -4.97
N GLU A 8 26.77 -11.61 -4.05
CA GLU A 8 26.27 -11.75 -2.67
C GLU A 8 26.23 -10.40 -1.95
N GLU A 9 27.21 -9.53 -2.20
CA GLU A 9 27.23 -8.18 -1.64
C GLU A 9 26.08 -7.32 -2.21
N ILE A 10 25.81 -7.42 -3.51
CA ILE A 10 24.67 -6.77 -4.17
C ILE A 10 23.34 -7.29 -3.63
N GLU A 11 23.17 -8.60 -3.49
CA GLU A 11 21.93 -9.21 -2.98
C GLU A 11 21.67 -8.82 -1.51
N ARG A 12 22.72 -8.76 -0.69
CA ARG A 12 22.63 -8.25 0.69
C ARG A 12 22.26 -6.77 0.75
N MET A 13 22.75 -5.95 -0.19
CA MET A 13 22.37 -4.53 -0.30
C MET A 13 20.91 -4.35 -0.77
N ILE A 14 20.45 -5.19 -1.71
CA ILE A 14 19.07 -5.16 -2.21
C ILE A 14 18.11 -5.62 -1.10
N GLY A 15 18.41 -6.71 -0.40
CA GLY A 15 17.60 -7.21 0.72
C GLY A 15 17.41 -6.15 1.81
N LYS A 16 18.47 -5.43 2.19
CA LYS A 16 18.37 -4.30 3.15
C LYS A 16 17.52 -3.13 2.63
N ARG A 17 17.56 -2.82 1.34
CA ARG A 17 16.71 -1.75 0.76
C ARG A 17 15.23 -2.15 0.75
N VAL A 18 14.94 -3.38 0.31
CA VAL A 18 13.57 -3.91 0.27
C VAL A 18 12.98 -3.98 1.69
N GLU A 19 13.79 -4.35 2.69
CA GLU A 19 13.35 -4.30 4.09
C GLU A 19 13.03 -2.89 4.59
N ASN A 20 13.78 -1.88 4.13
CA ASN A 20 13.52 -0.48 4.46
C ASN A 20 12.31 0.12 3.74
N MET A 21 11.78 -0.51 2.68
CA MET A 21 10.59 -0.03 1.96
C MET A 21 9.26 -0.40 2.64
N LYS A 22 9.28 -1.26 3.67
CA LYS A 22 8.08 -1.65 4.44
C LYS A 22 7.31 -0.45 4.97
N GLY A 23 8.01 0.56 5.47
CA GLY A 23 7.40 1.80 5.96
C GLY A 23 6.69 2.59 4.86
N LEU A 24 7.26 2.60 3.64
CA LEU A 24 6.67 3.29 2.50
C LEU A 24 5.35 2.65 2.06
N TYR A 25 5.25 1.31 2.09
CA TYR A 25 4.00 0.62 1.76
C TYR A 25 2.88 0.92 2.76
N ILE A 26 3.21 0.96 4.06
CA ILE A 26 2.26 1.27 5.11
C ILE A 26 1.78 2.73 4.99
N VAL A 27 2.71 3.67 4.82
CA VAL A 27 2.37 5.08 4.61
C VAL A 27 1.54 5.27 3.34
N GLY A 28 1.87 4.58 2.25
CA GLY A 28 1.11 4.61 1.01
C GLY A 28 -0.33 4.09 1.17
N ALA A 29 -0.52 3.01 1.94
CA ALA A 29 -1.85 2.48 2.22
C ALA A 29 -2.70 3.45 3.05
N ILE A 30 -2.10 4.07 4.07
CA ILE A 30 -2.77 5.07 4.92
C ILE A 30 -3.15 6.30 4.07
N LEU A 31 -2.23 6.82 3.26
CA LEU A 31 -2.51 7.97 2.39
C LEU A 31 -3.62 7.67 1.37
N SER A 32 -3.62 6.47 0.80
CA SER A 32 -4.68 6.04 -0.14
C SER A 32 -6.06 5.99 0.53
N TRP A 33 -6.09 5.53 1.79
CA TRP A 33 -7.32 5.50 2.58
C TRP A 33 -7.80 6.92 2.93
N VAL A 34 -6.88 7.79 3.37
CA VAL A 34 -7.21 9.20 3.66
C VAL A 34 -7.72 9.93 2.41
N ALA A 35 -7.11 9.72 1.24
CA ALA A 35 -7.57 10.30 -0.02
C ALA A 35 -8.99 9.84 -0.39
N THR A 36 -9.30 8.57 -0.13
CA THR A 36 -10.64 8.00 -0.34
C THR A 36 -11.66 8.63 0.60
N ALA A 37 -11.35 8.70 1.90
CA ALA A 37 -12.21 9.32 2.90
C ALA A 37 -12.46 10.81 2.59
N PHE A 38 -11.42 11.51 2.15
CA PHE A 38 -11.50 12.90 1.72
C PHE A 38 -12.39 13.06 0.48
N GLY A 39 -12.26 12.21 -0.53
CA GLY A 39 -13.10 12.24 -1.73
C GLY A 39 -14.59 12.06 -1.42
N VAL A 40 -14.92 11.12 -0.52
CA VAL A 40 -16.30 10.91 -0.06
C VAL A 40 -16.81 12.13 0.73
N TRP A 41 -15.97 12.70 1.59
CA TRP A 41 -16.32 13.90 2.36
C TRP A 41 -16.59 15.11 1.44
N VAL A 42 -15.77 15.33 0.41
CA VAL A 42 -15.99 16.38 -0.61
C VAL A 42 -17.30 16.13 -1.37
N GLY A 43 -17.58 14.89 -1.77
CA GLY A 43 -18.83 14.53 -2.46
C GLY A 43 -20.08 14.86 -1.64
N PHE A 44 -20.06 14.54 -0.34
CA PHE A 44 -21.15 14.85 0.58
C PHE A 44 -21.27 16.36 0.85
N THR A 45 -20.16 17.05 1.04
CA THR A 45 -20.18 18.48 1.44
C THR A 45 -20.58 19.41 0.30
N TYR A 46 -20.10 19.15 -0.93
CA TYR A 46 -20.34 20.05 -2.07
C TYR A 46 -21.45 19.60 -3.00
N TYR A 47 -21.76 18.29 -3.07
CA TYR A 47 -22.77 17.73 -3.97
C TYR A 47 -23.79 16.83 -3.25
N PRO A 48 -24.39 17.27 -2.12
CA PRO A 48 -25.29 16.44 -1.32
C PRO A 48 -26.55 16.01 -2.08
N TRP A 49 -26.98 16.77 -3.09
CA TRP A 49 -28.14 16.45 -3.92
C TRP A 49 -27.91 15.27 -4.87
N ALA A 50 -26.66 14.97 -5.20
CA ALA A 50 -26.29 13.84 -6.06
C ALA A 50 -25.73 12.66 -5.24
N TYR A 51 -25.09 12.94 -4.10
CA TYR A 51 -24.43 11.94 -3.26
C TYR A 51 -24.98 11.95 -1.83
N ALA A 52 -26.09 11.24 -1.63
CA ALA A 52 -26.65 11.02 -0.30
C ALA A 52 -25.64 10.31 0.62
N MET A 53 -25.69 10.60 1.92
CA MET A 53 -24.75 10.04 2.91
C MET A 53 -24.63 8.50 2.83
N ALA A 54 -25.73 7.80 2.55
CA ALA A 54 -25.76 6.36 2.38
C ALA A 54 -24.90 5.87 1.19
N SER A 55 -24.95 6.55 0.05
CA SER A 55 -24.14 6.18 -1.12
C SER A 55 -22.66 6.52 -0.92
N GLY A 56 -22.36 7.61 -0.22
CA GLY A 56 -20.99 7.98 0.18
C GLY A 56 -20.35 6.95 1.12
N ILE A 57 -21.08 6.50 2.14
CA ILE A 57 -20.60 5.46 3.07
C ILE A 57 -20.40 4.13 2.32
N PHE A 58 -21.31 3.77 1.41
CA PHE A 58 -21.13 2.58 0.58
C PHE A 58 -19.85 2.65 -0.26
N ALA A 59 -19.60 3.77 -0.94
CA ALA A 59 -18.38 3.99 -1.71
C ALA A 59 -17.12 3.90 -0.82
N LEU A 60 -17.16 4.47 0.38
CA LEU A 60 -16.05 4.41 1.34
C LEU A 60 -15.74 2.97 1.78
N ILE A 61 -16.77 2.17 2.05
CA ILE A 61 -16.61 0.75 2.42
C ILE A 61 -16.00 -0.02 1.25
N VAL A 62 -16.55 0.10 0.05
CA VAL A 62 -16.05 -0.60 -1.14
C VAL A 62 -14.60 -0.22 -1.44
N LEU A 63 -14.27 1.07 -1.41
CA LEU A 63 -12.90 1.53 -1.64
C LEU A 63 -11.95 1.08 -0.53
N THR A 64 -12.39 1.04 0.72
CA THR A 64 -11.58 0.49 1.83
C THR A 64 -11.25 -0.99 1.60
N VAL A 65 -12.23 -1.79 1.16
CA VAL A 65 -12.02 -3.22 0.84
C VAL A 65 -10.95 -3.37 -0.26
N ILE A 66 -11.05 -2.57 -1.33
CA ILE A 66 -10.08 -2.59 -2.43
C ILE A 66 -8.67 -2.22 -1.95
N ILE A 67 -8.55 -1.18 -1.13
CA ILE A 67 -7.26 -0.71 -0.59
C ILE A 67 -6.62 -1.79 0.31
N VAL A 68 -7.41 -2.47 1.14
CA VAL A 68 -6.92 -3.55 2.01
C VAL A 68 -6.42 -4.73 1.18
N PHE A 69 -7.17 -5.18 0.17
CA PHE A 69 -6.72 -6.26 -0.71
C PHE A 69 -5.47 -5.89 -1.49
N ALA A 70 -5.40 -4.66 -2.02
CA ALA A 70 -4.21 -4.16 -2.70
C ALA A 70 -3.00 -4.12 -1.77
N PHE A 71 -3.17 -3.67 -0.53
CA PHE A 71 -2.10 -3.65 0.47
C PHE A 71 -1.61 -5.06 0.81
N ILE A 72 -2.51 -6.02 1.03
CA ILE A 72 -2.15 -7.42 1.29
C ILE A 72 -1.34 -8.00 0.12
N PHE A 73 -1.74 -7.73 -1.12
CA PHE A 73 -1.04 -8.19 -2.30
C PHE A 73 0.37 -7.57 -2.40
N ILE A 74 0.50 -6.25 -2.26
CA ILE A 74 1.79 -5.55 -2.27
C ILE A 74 2.69 -6.09 -1.15
N TRP A 75 2.15 -6.26 0.06
CA TRP A 75 2.89 -6.78 1.20
C TRP A 75 3.39 -8.20 0.96
N LYS A 76 2.55 -9.05 0.38
CA LYS A 76 2.91 -10.42 0.03
C LYS A 76 4.02 -10.45 -1.00
N THR A 77 3.88 -9.75 -2.13
CA THR A 77 4.87 -9.72 -3.21
C THR A 77 6.19 -9.09 -2.76
N ALA A 78 6.15 -8.03 -1.93
CA ALA A 78 7.36 -7.38 -1.43
C ALA A 78 8.12 -8.21 -0.39
N MET A 79 7.45 -9.16 0.29
CA MET A 79 8.04 -10.03 1.31
C MET A 79 8.51 -11.37 0.76
N GLU A 80 8.23 -11.69 -0.51
CA GLU A 80 8.74 -12.91 -1.14
C GLU A 80 10.27 -12.82 -1.27
N LYS A 81 10.99 -13.69 -0.53
CA LYS A 81 12.44 -13.84 -0.67
C LYS A 81 12.75 -14.39 -2.07
N PRO A 82 13.81 -13.90 -2.75
CA PRO A 82 14.26 -14.49 -3.99
C PRO A 82 14.66 -15.96 -3.76
N VAL A 83 14.38 -16.80 -4.78
CA VAL A 83 14.48 -18.27 -4.75
C VAL A 83 15.89 -18.82 -4.50
N ASN A 84 16.95 -18.00 -4.57
CA ASN A 84 18.31 -18.46 -4.36
C ASN A 84 18.91 -17.88 -3.06
N PRO A 85 19.33 -18.75 -2.11
CA PRO A 85 20.17 -18.38 -0.98
C PRO A 85 21.63 -18.14 -1.38
#